data_AF-A0A552DDX4-F1
#
_entry.id   AF-A0A552DDX4-F1
#
_cell.length_a   1.000
_cell.length_b   1.000
_cell.length_c   1.000
_cell.angle_alpha   90.00
_cell.angle_beta   90.00
_cell.angle_gamma   90.00
#
_symmetry.space_group_name_H-M   'P 1'
#
loop_
_entity.id
_entity.type
_entity.pdbx_description
1 polymer ?
#
loop_
_entity_poly.entity_id
_entity_poly.type
_entity_poly.pdbx_seq_one_letter_code
_entity_poly.pdbx_strand_id
1 'polypeptide(L)'
;MSKKTFCILEQGKLINEPYTIEKRELFTTEFSDFYRLNWATEDDPNAFITAKGVTWSEGRSLLYREVPKDYEYYIFIDDDVTFVADEGVDIPKKIKELLDEYHPIAGTFYDPKQWAFLPIKASYEEFISRKCFPISGYDAESQILSQSYADVILPAIYHGAHRTDWYLQWVCYQTFPMKQMCFTDIRVKNARSGGHSKIQKPQHYEPTEAVFLFNRHVKKPYPLLKKKDDILKNNVEIFERLVDKTPIEFTLKDLAKVYDISNTDFKIRQPTASSRYLYRKPWNRFLWKLVRKLTGEYKY
;
A
#
# COMPACT_ATOMS: atom_id res chain seq x y z
N MET A 1 -2.81 -23.14 15.92
CA MET A 1 -1.76 -22.18 16.31
C MET A 1 -2.41 -20.81 16.44
N SER A 2 -2.07 -19.99 17.44
CA SER A 2 -2.59 -18.62 17.48
C SER A 2 -1.98 -17.82 16.32
N LYS A 3 -2.74 -16.87 15.77
CA LYS A 3 -2.19 -15.96 14.76
C LYS A 3 -1.06 -15.14 15.36
N LYS A 4 -0.02 -14.88 14.57
CA LYS A 4 0.99 -13.86 14.91
C LYS A 4 0.42 -12.47 14.61
N THR A 5 0.95 -11.44 15.23
CA THR A 5 0.40 -10.08 15.07
C THR A 5 0.62 -9.57 13.65
N PHE A 6 1.83 -9.68 13.10
CA PHE A 6 2.09 -9.15 11.76
C PHE A 6 3.20 -9.87 11.01
N CYS A 7 3.24 -9.74 9.69
CA CYS A 7 4.41 -10.07 8.90
C CYS A 7 4.85 -8.89 8.04
N ILE A 8 6.16 -8.79 7.80
CA ILE A 8 6.75 -7.87 6.83
C ILE A 8 6.82 -8.58 5.47
N LEU A 9 6.32 -7.90 4.43
CA LEU A 9 6.28 -8.35 3.05
C LEU A 9 7.15 -7.43 2.18
N GLU A 10 8.38 -7.83 1.92
CA GLU A 10 9.33 -7.04 1.15
C GLU A 10 9.33 -7.45 -0.33
N GLN A 11 9.41 -6.47 -1.24
CA GLN A 11 9.67 -6.71 -2.65
C GLN A 11 10.97 -6.02 -3.09
N GLY A 12 11.93 -6.80 -3.61
CA GLY A 12 13.25 -6.30 -4.00
C GLY A 12 13.86 -7.01 -5.21
N LYS A 13 15.03 -6.57 -5.63
CA LYS A 13 15.77 -7.19 -6.76
C LYS A 13 17.17 -7.67 -6.42
N LEU A 14 17.83 -7.06 -5.42
CA LEU A 14 19.25 -7.28 -5.17
C LEU A 14 19.46 -8.47 -4.23
N ILE A 15 20.30 -9.42 -4.63
CA ILE A 15 20.70 -10.54 -3.78
C ILE A 15 21.57 -10.01 -2.64
N ASN A 16 21.35 -10.53 -1.42
CA ASN A 16 22.13 -10.16 -0.22
C ASN A 16 22.17 -8.64 0.04
N GLU A 17 21.06 -7.95 -0.26
CA GLU A 17 20.90 -6.55 0.09
C GLU A 17 21.01 -6.37 1.62
N PRO A 18 21.93 -5.55 2.14
CA PRO A 18 22.11 -5.38 3.58
C PRO A 18 20.83 -4.99 4.31
N TYR A 19 20.05 -4.05 3.76
CA TYR A 19 18.79 -3.62 4.36
C TYR A 19 17.73 -4.73 4.41
N THR A 20 17.82 -5.71 3.53
CA THR A 20 16.92 -6.88 3.53
C THR A 20 17.31 -7.86 4.62
N ILE A 21 18.60 -8.14 4.77
CA ILE A 21 19.10 -9.03 5.81
C ILE A 21 18.78 -8.45 7.19
N GLU A 22 19.04 -7.16 7.38
CA GLU A 22 18.71 -6.44 8.62
C GLU A 22 17.21 -6.50 8.93
N LYS A 23 16.33 -6.25 7.95
CA LYS A 23 14.88 -6.37 8.15
C LYS A 23 14.48 -7.80 8.50
N ARG A 24 15.05 -8.82 7.86
CA ARG A 24 14.75 -10.23 8.18
C ARG A 24 15.13 -10.56 9.62
N GLU A 25 16.32 -10.17 10.05
CA GLU A 25 16.80 -10.40 11.42
C GLU A 25 15.92 -9.66 12.44
N LEU A 26 15.56 -8.41 12.14
CA LEU A 26 14.73 -7.59 13.01
C LEU A 26 13.32 -8.18 13.18
N PHE A 27 12.70 -8.71 12.12
CA PHE A 27 11.28 -9.10 12.13
C PHE A 27 11.01 -10.60 12.23
N THR A 28 12.03 -11.43 12.44
CA THR A 28 11.85 -12.85 12.76
C THR A 28 11.73 -13.02 14.27
N THR A 29 10.52 -12.86 14.80
CA THR A 29 10.24 -12.85 16.24
C THR A 29 9.13 -13.86 16.62
N GLU A 30 8.78 -13.95 17.90
CA GLU A 30 7.67 -14.79 18.35
C GLU A 30 6.29 -14.32 17.83
N PHE A 31 6.16 -13.03 17.49
CA PHE A 31 4.90 -12.40 17.07
C PHE A 31 4.96 -11.79 15.66
N SER A 32 6.09 -11.90 14.97
CA SER A 32 6.25 -11.45 13.59
C SER A 32 7.14 -12.35 12.75
N ASP A 33 6.97 -12.26 11.42
CA ASP A 33 7.84 -12.90 10.44
C ASP A 33 8.18 -11.96 9.29
N PHE A 34 9.18 -12.36 8.50
CA PHE A 34 9.64 -11.63 7.32
C PHE A 34 9.57 -12.52 6.08
N TYR A 35 8.93 -12.03 5.03
CA TYR A 35 8.86 -12.69 3.73
C TYR A 35 9.27 -11.72 2.64
N ARG A 36 10.00 -12.24 1.65
CA ARG A 36 10.52 -11.45 0.53
C ARG A 36 10.17 -12.05 -0.81
N LEU A 37 9.84 -11.18 -1.77
CA LEU A 37 9.80 -11.50 -3.19
C LEU A 37 11.01 -10.89 -3.89
N ASN A 38 11.77 -11.70 -4.63
CA ASN A 38 12.73 -11.19 -5.60
C ASN A 38 12.13 -11.20 -7.02
N TRP A 39 12.02 -10.02 -7.64
CA TRP A 39 11.40 -9.88 -8.96
C TRP A 39 12.39 -9.93 -10.13
N ALA A 40 13.69 -10.03 -9.86
CA ALA A 40 14.74 -9.96 -10.88
C ALA A 40 15.48 -11.29 -11.08
N THR A 41 15.66 -12.08 -10.03
CA THR A 41 16.44 -13.32 -10.07
C THR A 41 15.78 -14.44 -9.28
N GLU A 42 16.08 -15.68 -9.67
CA GLU A 42 15.59 -16.89 -9.00
C GLU A 42 16.54 -17.38 -7.91
N ASP A 43 17.80 -16.94 -7.94
CA ASP A 43 18.88 -17.45 -7.07
C ASP A 43 19.06 -16.62 -5.78
N ASP A 44 18.04 -15.88 -5.32
CA ASP A 44 18.13 -15.10 -4.07
C ASP A 44 17.86 -16.00 -2.87
N PRO A 45 18.87 -16.36 -2.05
CA PRO A 45 18.68 -17.24 -0.89
C PRO A 45 17.85 -16.58 0.23
N ASN A 46 17.58 -15.28 0.12
CA ASN A 46 16.77 -14.54 1.07
C ASN A 46 15.31 -14.37 0.58
N ALA A 47 14.99 -14.82 -0.63
CA ALA A 47 13.65 -14.73 -1.16
C ALA A 47 12.79 -15.91 -0.69
N PHE A 48 11.59 -15.59 -0.19
CA PHE A 48 10.55 -16.57 0.05
C PHE A 48 9.93 -17.05 -1.27
N ILE A 49 9.75 -16.12 -2.22
CA ILE A 49 9.28 -16.40 -3.58
C ILE A 49 10.07 -15.59 -4.60
N THR A 50 10.21 -16.12 -5.82
CA THR A 50 10.85 -15.42 -6.94
C THR A 50 9.87 -15.35 -8.11
N ALA A 51 9.80 -14.18 -8.76
CA ALA A 51 8.85 -13.95 -9.84
C ALA A 51 9.39 -12.91 -10.84
N LYS A 52 10.04 -13.38 -11.90
CA LYS A 52 10.63 -12.49 -12.91
C LYS A 52 9.58 -11.73 -13.71
N GLY A 53 9.86 -10.45 -14.00
CA GLY A 53 9.07 -9.65 -14.93
C GLY A 53 7.72 -9.16 -14.40
N VAL A 54 7.45 -9.34 -13.11
CA VAL A 54 6.22 -8.83 -12.47
C VAL A 54 6.31 -7.32 -12.26
N THR A 55 5.17 -6.64 -12.41
CA THR A 55 5.01 -5.25 -11.98
C THR A 55 5.07 -5.15 -10.45
N TRP A 56 5.23 -3.93 -9.92
CA TRP A 56 5.28 -3.70 -8.48
C TRP A 56 3.99 -4.17 -7.76
N SER A 57 2.81 -3.85 -8.27
CA SER A 57 1.53 -4.31 -7.67
C SER A 57 1.28 -5.83 -7.80
N GLU A 58 1.84 -6.48 -8.84
CA GLU A 58 1.77 -7.94 -8.98
C GLU A 58 2.62 -8.60 -7.91
N GLY A 59 3.82 -8.07 -7.64
CA GLY A 59 4.67 -8.60 -6.58
C GLY A 59 4.02 -8.50 -5.19
N ARG A 60 3.34 -7.39 -4.87
CA ARG A 60 2.54 -7.29 -3.64
C ARG A 60 1.38 -8.29 -3.60
N SER A 61 0.67 -8.45 -4.71
CA SER A 61 -0.44 -9.41 -4.81
C SER A 61 0.04 -10.86 -4.68
N LEU A 62 1.22 -11.18 -5.22
CA LEU A 62 1.88 -12.47 -5.12
C LEU A 62 2.35 -12.76 -3.69
N LEU A 63 3.06 -11.81 -3.07
CA LEU A 63 3.47 -11.91 -1.67
C LEU A 63 2.27 -12.22 -0.78
N TYR A 64 1.19 -11.46 -0.94
CA TYR A 64 -0.02 -11.74 -0.18
C TYR A 64 -0.56 -13.14 -0.46
N ARG A 65 -0.67 -13.57 -1.72
CA ARG A 65 -1.20 -14.91 -2.05
C ARG A 65 -0.40 -16.04 -1.37
N GLU A 66 0.93 -15.97 -1.41
CA GLU A 66 1.81 -17.08 -1.04
C GLU A 66 2.11 -17.14 0.46
N VAL A 67 2.11 -16.00 1.14
CA VAL A 67 2.40 -15.96 2.58
C VAL A 67 1.26 -16.59 3.40
N PRO A 68 1.59 -17.35 4.47
CA PRO A 68 0.59 -17.91 5.39
C PRO A 68 -0.47 -16.91 5.86
N LYS A 69 -1.70 -17.41 6.03
CA LYS A 69 -2.89 -16.62 6.36
C LYS A 69 -3.17 -16.52 7.87
N ASP A 70 -2.12 -16.57 8.66
CA ASP A 70 -2.11 -16.63 10.12
C ASP A 70 -1.51 -15.38 10.77
N TYR A 71 -1.62 -14.23 10.10
CA TYR A 71 -1.25 -12.91 10.63
C TYR A 71 -2.48 -12.01 10.73
N GLU A 72 -2.53 -11.15 11.74
CA GLU A 72 -3.55 -10.09 11.82
C GLU A 72 -3.26 -8.94 10.86
N TYR A 73 -1.97 -8.67 10.61
CA TYR A 73 -1.50 -7.57 9.78
C TYR A 73 -0.44 -7.99 8.76
N TYR A 74 -0.51 -7.40 7.58
CA TYR A 74 0.44 -7.56 6.49
C TYR A 74 1.05 -6.19 6.18
N ILE A 75 2.35 -6.05 6.39
CA ILE A 75 3.07 -4.79 6.20
C ILE A 75 3.96 -4.91 4.97
N PHE A 76 3.52 -4.33 3.86
CA PHE A 76 4.34 -4.24 2.65
C PHE A 76 5.42 -3.19 2.82
N ILE A 77 6.62 -3.50 2.33
CA ILE A 77 7.75 -2.57 2.38
C ILE A 77 8.61 -2.70 1.12
N ASP A 78 9.11 -1.57 0.61
CA ASP A 78 10.09 -1.57 -0.47
C ASP A 78 11.49 -1.96 0.09
N ASP A 79 12.33 -2.57 -0.74
CA ASP A 79 13.63 -3.13 -0.30
C ASP A 79 14.63 -2.07 0.21
N ASP A 80 14.47 -0.83 -0.23
CA ASP A 80 15.26 0.34 0.17
C ASP A 80 14.72 1.11 1.37
N VAL A 81 13.63 0.68 1.96
CA VAL A 81 13.05 1.32 3.14
C VAL A 81 13.59 0.66 4.40
N THR A 82 13.95 1.49 5.38
CA THR A 82 14.44 1.07 6.70
C THR A 82 13.58 1.67 7.80
N PHE A 83 13.51 0.98 8.94
CA PHE A 83 12.77 1.42 10.12
C PHE A 83 13.70 2.20 11.07
N VAL A 84 13.16 3.24 11.70
CA VAL A 84 13.88 4.10 12.63
C VAL A 84 12.99 4.39 13.84
N ALA A 85 13.54 4.27 15.04
CA ALA A 85 12.88 4.61 16.29
C ALA A 85 13.82 5.43 17.19
N ASP A 86 13.28 5.97 18.28
CA ASP A 86 14.09 6.64 19.29
C ASP A 86 14.98 5.62 20.04
N GLU A 87 16.01 6.12 20.72
CA GLU A 87 16.97 5.26 21.44
C GLU A 87 16.26 4.37 22.47
N GLY A 88 16.64 3.08 22.50
CA GLY A 88 16.06 2.09 23.41
C GLY A 88 14.71 1.52 22.98
N VAL A 89 14.12 1.96 21.86
CA VAL A 89 12.87 1.39 21.35
C VAL A 89 13.13 0.12 20.55
N ASP A 90 12.54 -0.99 21.01
CA ASP A 90 12.44 -2.24 20.26
C ASP A 90 11.38 -2.08 19.15
N ILE A 91 11.83 -1.98 17.89
CA ILE A 91 10.97 -1.69 16.74
C ILE A 91 9.86 -2.74 16.56
N PRO A 92 10.14 -4.06 16.43
CA PRO A 92 9.10 -5.07 16.31
C PRO A 92 8.07 -5.02 17.43
N LYS A 93 8.53 -4.94 18.69
CA LYS A 93 7.64 -4.91 19.85
C LYS A 93 6.75 -3.68 19.83
N LYS A 94 7.32 -2.53 19.47
CA LYS A 94 6.58 -1.27 19.37
C LYS A 94 5.55 -1.28 18.24
N ILE A 95 5.88 -1.87 17.09
CA ILE A 95 4.89 -2.07 16.01
C ILE A 95 3.74 -2.94 16.51
N LYS A 96 4.04 -4.06 17.20
CA LYS A 96 3.02 -4.91 17.80
C LYS A 96 2.09 -4.12 18.74
N GLU A 97 2.66 -3.36 19.67
CA GLU A 97 1.90 -2.53 20.61
C GLU A 97 0.98 -1.53 19.88
N LEU A 98 1.46 -0.89 18.82
CA LEU A 98 0.66 0.06 18.03
C LEU A 98 -0.49 -0.63 17.28
N LEU A 99 -0.24 -1.82 16.70
CA LEU A 99 -1.28 -2.58 16.00
C LEU A 99 -2.35 -3.09 16.96
N ASP A 100 -1.92 -3.58 18.13
CA ASP A 100 -2.81 -4.04 19.21
C ASP A 100 -3.60 -2.88 19.85
N GLU A 101 -3.05 -1.68 19.94
CA GLU A 101 -3.73 -0.53 20.56
C GLU A 101 -4.70 0.17 19.58
N TYR A 102 -4.32 0.33 18.32
CA TYR A 102 -5.05 1.19 17.38
C TYR A 102 -5.95 0.43 16.40
N HIS A 103 -5.69 -0.86 16.19
CA HIS A 103 -6.43 -1.70 15.26
C HIS A 103 -6.71 -1.01 13.90
N PRO A 104 -5.67 -0.58 13.15
CA PRO A 104 -5.86 0.07 11.86
C PRO A 104 -6.50 -0.90 10.85
N ILE A 105 -7.19 -0.37 9.85
CA ILE A 105 -7.59 -1.15 8.66
C ILE A 105 -6.45 -1.09 7.63
N ALA A 106 -5.90 0.11 7.45
CA ALA A 106 -4.76 0.37 6.61
C ALA A 106 -3.87 1.45 7.23
N GLY A 107 -2.64 1.60 6.76
CA GLY A 107 -1.79 2.68 7.24
C GLY A 107 -0.36 2.64 6.73
N THR A 108 0.46 3.48 7.34
CA THR A 108 1.91 3.58 7.09
C THR A 108 2.63 4.02 8.35
N PHE A 109 3.96 4.00 8.29
CA PHE A 109 4.84 4.66 9.25
C PHE A 109 5.25 6.03 8.71
N TYR A 110 5.54 6.95 9.62
CA TYR A 110 5.86 8.32 9.27
C TYR A 110 7.25 8.42 8.62
N ASP A 111 7.32 9.00 7.42
CA ASP A 111 8.57 9.53 6.82
C ASP A 111 8.43 11.06 6.67
N PRO A 112 9.29 11.87 7.33
CA PRO A 112 9.21 13.33 7.26
C PRO A 112 9.47 13.91 5.86
N LYS A 113 10.04 13.15 4.93
CA LYS A 113 10.27 13.53 3.54
C LYS A 113 9.15 13.06 2.61
N GLN A 114 8.18 12.30 3.11
CA GLN A 114 7.11 11.74 2.29
C GLN A 114 6.23 12.85 1.72
N TRP A 115 5.99 12.79 0.42
CA TRP A 115 5.23 13.83 -0.28
C TRP A 115 3.81 14.05 0.26
N ALA A 116 3.21 13.02 0.86
CA ALA A 116 1.82 13.05 1.31
C ALA A 116 1.60 13.91 2.57
N PHE A 117 2.67 14.21 3.30
CA PHE A 117 2.62 14.97 4.54
C PHE A 117 3.11 16.41 4.39
N LEU A 118 3.87 16.72 3.32
CA LEU A 118 4.43 18.06 3.07
C LEU A 118 3.44 19.23 3.16
N PRO A 119 2.16 19.10 2.72
CA PRO A 119 1.21 20.22 2.81
C PRO A 119 0.60 20.43 4.20
N ILE A 120 0.77 19.47 5.11
CA ILE A 120 0.34 19.61 6.50
C ILE A 120 1.33 20.57 7.15
N LYS A 121 0.86 21.76 7.54
CA LYS A 121 1.69 22.82 8.12
C LYS A 121 2.00 22.59 9.61
N ALA A 122 2.26 21.34 9.98
CA ALA A 122 2.65 20.95 11.32
C ALA A 122 4.18 20.92 11.42
N SER A 123 4.72 21.26 12.59
CA SER A 123 6.16 21.11 12.83
C SER A 123 6.52 19.62 12.96
N TYR A 124 7.81 19.29 12.82
CA TYR A 124 8.26 17.92 13.04
C TYR A 124 7.90 17.44 14.46
N GLU A 125 8.08 18.30 15.47
CA GLU A 125 7.74 18.09 16.87
C GLU A 125 6.24 17.85 17.04
N GLU A 126 5.40 18.58 16.32
CA GLU A 126 3.95 18.40 16.35
C GLU A 126 3.56 17.01 15.81
N PHE A 127 4.17 16.57 14.70
CA PHE A 127 3.94 15.22 14.19
C PHE A 127 4.32 14.15 15.21
N ILE A 128 5.56 14.20 15.72
CA ILE A 128 6.05 13.15 16.63
C ILE A 128 5.43 13.24 18.04
N SER A 129 4.83 14.37 18.42
CA SER A 129 4.07 14.48 19.68
C SER A 129 2.83 13.59 19.69
N ARG A 130 2.33 13.20 18.51
CA ARG A 130 1.20 12.30 18.36
C ARG A 130 1.71 10.92 18.00
N LYS A 131 1.45 9.90 18.81
CA LYS A 131 1.77 8.48 18.47
C LYS A 131 1.22 8.04 17.11
N CYS A 132 0.07 8.60 16.75
CA CYS A 132 -0.66 8.26 15.53
C CYS A 132 -1.60 9.40 15.09
N PHE A 133 -1.84 9.50 13.79
CA PHE A 133 -2.83 10.41 13.21
C PHE A 133 -3.53 9.79 11.98
N PRO A 134 -4.79 10.17 11.70
CA PRO A 134 -5.50 9.66 10.53
C PRO A 134 -4.97 10.29 9.24
N ILE A 135 -5.02 9.54 8.14
CA ILE A 135 -4.56 9.96 6.80
C ILE A 135 -5.50 9.46 5.72
N SER A 136 -5.63 10.20 4.62
CA SER A 136 -6.41 9.81 3.44
C SER A 136 -5.61 9.07 2.38
N GLY A 137 -4.29 9.28 2.33
CA GLY A 137 -3.38 8.57 1.44
C GLY A 137 -1.92 8.87 1.76
N TYR A 138 -1.04 8.05 1.21
CA TYR A 138 0.38 7.98 1.55
C TYR A 138 1.21 7.40 0.41
N ASP A 139 2.53 7.59 0.47
CA ASP A 139 3.46 6.85 -0.38
C ASP A 139 3.45 5.39 0.05
N ALA A 140 3.43 4.48 -0.92
CA ALA A 140 3.23 3.08 -0.63
C ALA A 140 4.53 2.38 -0.22
N GLU A 141 5.65 3.09 -0.05
CA GLU A 141 6.96 2.57 0.38
C GLU A 141 6.88 1.74 1.66
N SER A 142 5.92 2.06 2.53
CA SER A 142 5.42 1.20 3.59
C SER A 142 3.89 1.19 3.60
N GLN A 143 3.29 0.01 3.76
CA GLN A 143 1.84 -0.12 3.75
C GLN A 143 1.38 -1.24 4.66
N ILE A 144 0.72 -0.86 5.75
CA ILE A 144 0.06 -1.74 6.70
C ILE A 144 -1.35 -2.04 6.17
N LEU A 145 -1.74 -3.30 6.14
CA LEU A 145 -3.12 -3.74 5.90
C LEU A 145 -3.53 -4.76 6.97
N SER A 146 -4.72 -4.62 7.55
CA SER A 146 -5.32 -5.72 8.32
C SER A 146 -5.62 -6.90 7.40
N GLN A 147 -5.65 -8.12 7.94
CA GLN A 147 -5.95 -9.31 7.17
C GLN A 147 -7.29 -9.20 6.43
N SER A 148 -8.35 -8.85 7.17
CA SER A 148 -9.70 -8.68 6.61
C SER A 148 -9.74 -7.69 5.45
N TYR A 149 -8.95 -6.62 5.52
CA TYR A 149 -8.84 -5.66 4.43
C TYR A 149 -8.09 -6.24 3.24
N ALA A 150 -6.92 -6.82 3.48
CA ALA A 150 -6.11 -7.42 2.43
C ALA A 150 -6.86 -8.55 1.68
N ASP A 151 -7.68 -9.35 2.37
CA ASP A 151 -8.51 -10.41 1.79
C ASP A 151 -9.54 -9.86 0.77
N VAL A 152 -10.01 -8.64 1.00
CA VAL A 152 -11.00 -7.99 0.14
C VAL A 152 -10.34 -7.24 -1.01
N ILE A 153 -9.29 -6.47 -0.73
CA ILE A 153 -8.72 -5.55 -1.73
C ILE A 153 -7.75 -6.26 -2.66
N LEU A 154 -6.95 -7.22 -2.17
CA LEU A 154 -5.97 -7.93 -2.99
C LEU A 154 -6.62 -9.15 -3.68
N PRO A 155 -6.14 -9.56 -4.86
CA PRO A 155 -5.12 -8.92 -5.71
C PRO A 155 -5.51 -7.54 -6.24
N ALA A 156 -4.52 -6.73 -6.65
CA ALA A 156 -4.78 -5.44 -7.29
C ALA A 156 -5.68 -5.58 -8.53
N ILE A 157 -6.63 -4.64 -8.72
CA ILE A 157 -7.56 -4.66 -9.86
C ILE A 157 -6.82 -4.33 -11.17
N TYR A 158 -5.92 -3.34 -11.10
CA TYR A 158 -5.17 -2.83 -12.25
C TYR A 158 -3.68 -2.81 -11.90
N HIS A 159 -2.92 -3.69 -12.53
CA HIS A 159 -1.51 -3.85 -12.24
C HIS A 159 -0.61 -2.78 -12.86
N GLY A 160 0.43 -2.42 -12.12
CA GLY A 160 1.51 -1.51 -12.49
C GLY A 160 2.28 -1.05 -11.24
N ALA A 161 2.69 0.21 -11.25
CA ALA A 161 3.34 0.92 -10.15
C ALA A 161 2.71 2.31 -9.92
N HIS A 162 3.15 2.98 -8.86
CA HIS A 162 2.71 4.32 -8.44
C HIS A 162 1.23 4.36 -8.03
N ARG A 163 0.38 5.07 -8.79
CA ARG A 163 -1.02 5.35 -8.44
C ARG A 163 -1.92 4.11 -8.55
N THR A 164 -1.38 2.96 -8.94
CA THR A 164 -2.14 1.70 -9.09
C THR A 164 -2.69 1.19 -7.77
N ASP A 165 -2.03 1.48 -6.65
CA ASP A 165 -2.48 1.09 -5.32
C ASP A 165 -3.25 2.19 -4.60
N TRP A 166 -3.42 3.38 -5.19
CA TRP A 166 -4.18 4.45 -4.51
C TRP A 166 -5.65 4.08 -4.28
N TYR A 167 -6.21 3.16 -5.06
CA TYR A 167 -7.59 2.73 -4.86
C TYR A 167 -7.81 2.10 -3.47
N LEU A 168 -6.84 1.35 -2.95
CA LEU A 168 -6.95 0.76 -1.62
C LEU A 168 -6.89 1.84 -0.54
N GLN A 169 -6.09 2.88 -0.74
CA GLN A 169 -6.04 3.99 0.22
C GLN A 169 -7.36 4.77 0.20
N TRP A 170 -7.87 5.02 -1.00
CA TRP A 170 -9.17 5.66 -1.21
C TRP A 170 -10.31 4.85 -0.60
N VAL A 171 -10.36 3.53 -0.81
CA VAL A 171 -11.44 2.67 -0.28
C VAL A 171 -11.47 2.73 1.24
N CYS A 172 -10.32 2.60 1.90
CA CYS A 172 -10.25 2.69 3.36
C CYS A 172 -10.69 4.08 3.83
N TYR A 173 -10.20 5.15 3.20
CA TYR A 173 -10.57 6.51 3.57
C TYR A 173 -12.07 6.80 3.38
N GLN A 174 -12.71 6.31 2.32
CA GLN A 174 -14.14 6.54 2.08
C GLN A 174 -15.07 5.76 3.01
N THR A 175 -14.61 4.60 3.49
CA THR A 175 -15.43 3.69 4.32
C THR A 175 -15.19 3.91 5.81
N PHE A 176 -13.93 4.06 6.21
CA PHE A 176 -13.49 4.20 7.59
C PHE A 176 -12.32 5.20 7.67
N PRO A 177 -12.57 6.51 7.49
CA PRO A 177 -11.50 7.51 7.38
C PRO A 177 -10.59 7.57 8.60
N MET A 178 -11.12 7.32 9.81
CA MET A 178 -10.34 7.35 11.06
C MET A 178 -9.52 6.08 11.29
N LYS A 179 -9.62 5.10 10.39
CA LYS A 179 -8.95 3.78 10.45
C LYS A 179 -7.80 3.60 9.48
N GLN A 180 -7.56 4.61 8.64
CA GLN A 180 -6.34 4.71 7.87
C GLN A 180 -5.37 5.63 8.57
N MET A 181 -4.24 5.10 9.02
CA MET A 181 -3.43 5.71 10.06
C MET A 181 -1.95 5.87 9.66
N CYS A 182 -1.31 6.91 10.18
CA CYS A 182 0.14 7.07 10.18
C CYS A 182 0.65 6.94 11.60
N PHE A 183 1.65 6.08 11.83
CA PHE A 183 2.32 5.92 13.12
C PHE A 183 3.65 6.67 13.14
N THR A 184 3.99 7.29 14.28
CA THR A 184 5.16 8.18 14.38
C THR A 184 6.22 7.68 15.36
N ASP A 185 5.84 6.86 16.35
CA ASP A 185 6.80 6.24 17.28
C ASP A 185 7.80 5.36 16.52
N ILE A 186 7.35 4.76 15.41
CA ILE A 186 8.17 4.09 14.41
C ILE A 186 8.11 4.90 13.13
N ARG A 187 9.28 5.29 12.62
CA ARG A 187 9.45 6.04 11.39
C ARG A 187 10.07 5.15 10.33
N VAL A 188 9.89 5.54 9.08
CA VAL A 188 10.62 4.95 7.96
C VAL A 188 11.46 5.99 7.25
N LYS A 189 12.50 5.54 6.57
CA LYS A 189 13.29 6.35 5.65
C LYS A 189 13.65 5.53 4.43
N ASN A 190 13.57 6.15 3.26
CA ASN A 190 14.20 5.60 2.07
C ASN A 190 15.73 5.76 2.16
N ALA A 191 16.43 4.63 2.24
CA ALA A 191 17.88 4.56 2.42
C ALA A 191 18.65 4.72 1.11
N ARG A 192 17.99 4.57 -0.05
CA ARG A 192 18.62 4.76 -1.37
C ARG A 192 18.09 6.03 -2.04
N SER A 193 18.77 7.16 -1.78
CA SER A 193 18.59 8.39 -2.57
C SER A 193 19.32 8.28 -3.91
N GLY A 194 18.87 7.38 -4.79
CA GLY A 194 19.38 7.22 -6.15
C GLY A 194 18.21 7.25 -7.11
N GLY A 195 18.17 8.26 -7.98
CA GLY A 195 17.02 8.58 -8.84
C GLY A 195 16.37 7.37 -9.48
N HIS A 196 15.04 7.42 -9.62
CA HIS A 196 14.19 6.41 -10.26
C HIS A 196 14.98 5.66 -11.32
N SER A 197 15.18 4.35 -11.13
CA SER A 197 16.04 3.56 -12.01
C SER A 197 15.73 3.89 -13.47
N LYS A 198 16.75 4.23 -14.27
CA LYS A 198 16.59 4.41 -15.73
C LYS A 198 16.01 3.15 -16.41
N ILE A 199 16.02 2.02 -15.72
CA ILE A 199 15.37 0.78 -16.11
C ILE A 199 13.86 0.96 -15.99
N GLN A 200 13.17 0.89 -17.12
CA GLN A 200 11.72 0.88 -17.20
C GLN A 200 11.22 -0.36 -16.46
N LYS A 201 10.65 -0.18 -15.26
CA LYS A 201 9.99 -1.26 -14.53
C LYS A 201 8.84 -1.81 -15.40
N PRO A 202 8.53 -3.12 -15.34
CA PRO A 202 7.33 -3.64 -15.96
C PRO A 202 6.13 -2.80 -15.50
N GLN A 203 5.33 -2.33 -16.46
CA GLN A 203 4.13 -1.54 -16.21
C GLN A 203 3.01 -2.03 -17.14
N HIS A 204 1.92 -2.56 -16.56
CA HIS A 204 0.76 -2.91 -17.36
C HIS A 204 -0.08 -1.67 -17.68
N TYR A 205 -0.65 -0.98 -16.69
CA TYR A 205 -1.40 0.27 -16.90
C TYR A 205 -0.59 1.50 -16.53
N GLU A 206 -0.72 2.63 -17.23
CA GLU A 206 -0.14 3.89 -16.75
C GLU A 206 -0.79 4.29 -15.40
N PRO A 207 -0.08 5.00 -14.51
CA PRO A 207 -0.64 5.40 -13.22
C PRO A 207 -1.97 6.16 -13.33
N THR A 208 -2.09 7.11 -14.27
CA THR A 208 -3.34 7.86 -14.49
C THR A 208 -4.41 7.06 -15.24
N GLU A 209 -4.01 6.05 -16.01
CA GLU A 209 -4.93 5.11 -16.66
C GLU A 209 -5.59 4.20 -15.62
N ALA A 210 -4.82 3.66 -14.66
CA ALA A 210 -5.34 2.85 -13.57
C ALA A 210 -6.36 3.61 -12.70
N VAL A 211 -6.05 4.86 -12.34
CA VAL A 211 -6.95 5.74 -11.59
C VAL A 211 -8.25 6.03 -12.36
N PHE A 212 -8.15 6.28 -13.67
CA PHE A 212 -9.33 6.45 -14.52
C PHE A 212 -10.21 5.20 -14.52
N LEU A 213 -9.62 4.02 -14.74
CA LEU A 213 -10.37 2.77 -14.79
C LEU A 213 -11.05 2.46 -13.45
N PHE A 214 -10.35 2.69 -12.34
CA PHE A 214 -10.92 2.60 -11.01
C PHE A 214 -12.15 3.51 -10.83
N ASN A 215 -12.03 4.79 -11.17
CA ASN A 215 -13.11 5.77 -11.01
C ASN A 215 -14.38 5.46 -11.81
N ARG A 216 -14.29 4.69 -12.91
CA ARG A 216 -15.48 4.25 -13.67
C ARG A 216 -16.43 3.39 -12.85
N HIS A 217 -15.94 2.78 -11.78
CA HIS A 217 -16.67 1.84 -10.94
C HIS A 217 -16.92 2.39 -9.52
N VAL A 218 -16.53 3.64 -9.25
CA VAL A 218 -16.88 4.34 -8.01
C VAL A 218 -18.37 4.69 -8.02
N LYS A 219 -19.07 4.41 -6.91
CA LYS A 219 -20.49 4.72 -6.74
C LYS A 219 -20.67 6.18 -6.28
N LYS A 220 -21.76 6.81 -6.72
CA LYS A 220 -22.20 8.08 -6.11
C LYS A 220 -22.71 7.81 -4.67
N PRO A 221 -22.55 8.75 -3.73
CA PRO A 221 -22.02 10.11 -3.89
C PRO A 221 -20.50 10.23 -3.68
N TYR A 222 -19.75 9.13 -3.67
CA TYR A 222 -18.35 9.16 -3.26
C TYR A 222 -17.45 9.96 -4.21
N PRO A 223 -16.52 10.77 -3.67
CA PRO A 223 -15.65 11.63 -4.47
C PRO A 223 -14.65 10.81 -5.28
N LEU A 224 -14.46 11.17 -6.54
CA LEU A 224 -13.47 10.52 -7.40
C LEU A 224 -12.05 10.91 -6.96
N LEU A 225 -11.12 9.96 -7.01
CA LEU A 225 -9.70 10.21 -6.85
C LEU A 225 -9.11 10.55 -8.21
N LYS A 226 -8.76 11.81 -8.48
CA LYS A 226 -8.30 12.23 -9.82
C LYS A 226 -6.81 12.55 -9.84
N LYS A 227 -6.31 13.17 -8.77
CA LYS A 227 -4.95 13.73 -8.71
C LYS A 227 -4.33 13.54 -7.33
N LYS A 228 -3.01 13.76 -7.28
CA LYS A 228 -2.23 13.81 -6.05
C LYS A 228 -2.80 14.86 -5.07
N ASP A 229 -3.21 16.01 -5.60
CA ASP A 229 -3.74 17.11 -4.79
C ASP A 229 -5.00 16.74 -4.00
N ASP A 230 -5.80 15.79 -4.49
CA ASP A 230 -6.98 15.31 -3.77
C ASP A 230 -6.55 14.62 -2.46
N ILE A 231 -5.50 13.79 -2.49
CA ILE A 231 -4.93 13.13 -1.30
C ILE A 231 -4.32 14.17 -0.36
N LEU A 232 -3.57 15.12 -0.91
CA LEU A 232 -2.91 16.17 -0.13
C LEU A 232 -3.92 17.01 0.65
N LYS A 233 -4.98 17.46 -0.03
CA LYS A 233 -6.05 18.24 0.59
C LYS A 233 -6.75 17.42 1.68
N ASN A 234 -7.12 16.18 1.39
CA ASN A 234 -7.81 15.32 2.34
C ASN A 234 -6.93 14.99 3.57
N ASN A 235 -5.62 14.85 3.40
CA ASN A 235 -4.66 14.69 4.50
C ASN A 235 -4.63 15.92 5.42
N VAL A 236 -4.63 17.12 4.85
CA VAL A 236 -4.71 18.37 5.65
C VAL A 236 -6.02 18.44 6.42
N GLU A 237 -7.15 18.13 5.78
CA GLU A 237 -8.48 18.22 6.40
C GLU A 237 -8.71 17.19 7.52
N ILE A 238 -8.06 16.03 7.43
CA ILE A 238 -8.25 14.94 8.39
C ILE A 238 -7.24 14.97 9.53
N PHE A 239 -6.08 15.62 9.36
CA PHE A 239 -4.94 15.52 10.27
C PHE A 239 -5.34 15.79 11.73
N GLU A 240 -6.07 16.87 12.01
CA GLU A 240 -6.46 17.28 13.37
C GLU A 240 -7.46 16.33 14.06
N ARG A 241 -8.02 15.38 13.32
CA ARG A 241 -9.01 14.44 13.87
C ARG A 241 -8.35 13.35 14.71
N LEU A 242 -9.18 12.75 15.57
CA LEU A 242 -8.79 11.58 16.37
C LEU A 242 -8.98 10.30 15.57
N VAL A 243 -8.02 9.39 15.69
CA VAL A 243 -8.14 8.03 15.15
C VAL A 243 -9.20 7.23 15.90
N ASP A 244 -9.82 6.29 15.20
CA ASP A 244 -10.75 5.33 15.79
C ASP A 244 -9.97 4.07 16.15
N LYS A 245 -10.02 3.64 17.42
CA LYS A 245 -9.32 2.43 17.90
C LYS A 245 -10.17 1.17 17.87
N THR A 246 -11.45 1.25 17.52
CA THR A 246 -12.40 0.12 17.58
C THR A 246 -12.02 -0.99 16.60
N PRO A 247 -11.82 -2.26 17.00
CA PRO A 247 -11.56 -3.33 16.03
C PRO A 247 -12.66 -3.41 14.96
N ILE A 248 -12.27 -3.44 13.68
CA ILE A 248 -13.19 -3.55 12.55
C ILE A 248 -12.71 -4.66 11.61
N GLU A 249 -13.59 -5.59 11.32
CA GLU A 249 -13.42 -6.56 10.24
C GLU A 249 -13.97 -5.97 8.95
N PHE A 250 -13.10 -5.67 8.00
CA PHE A 250 -13.51 -5.13 6.72
C PHE A 250 -14.02 -6.23 5.80
N THR A 251 -15.18 -6.03 5.18
CA THR A 251 -15.82 -7.05 4.35
C THR A 251 -16.09 -6.58 2.92
N LEU A 252 -16.44 -7.52 2.04
CA LEU A 252 -16.95 -7.20 0.69
C LEU A 252 -18.18 -6.28 0.74
N LYS A 253 -18.99 -6.31 1.80
CA LYS A 253 -20.14 -5.41 1.96
C LYS A 253 -19.68 -3.97 2.11
N ASP A 254 -18.57 -3.72 2.79
CA ASP A 254 -18.02 -2.38 2.97
C ASP A 254 -17.47 -1.82 1.66
N LEU A 255 -16.70 -2.61 0.91
CA LEU A 255 -16.27 -2.24 -0.43
C LEU A 255 -17.47 -1.99 -1.37
N ALA A 256 -18.52 -2.82 -1.29
CA ALA A 256 -19.71 -2.69 -2.12
C ALA A 256 -20.50 -1.40 -1.87
N LYS A 257 -20.30 -0.69 -0.75
CA LYS A 257 -20.89 0.64 -0.50
C LYS A 257 -20.31 1.68 -1.46
N VAL A 258 -18.99 1.65 -1.65
CA VAL A 258 -18.24 2.68 -2.38
C VAL A 258 -17.90 2.33 -3.82
N TYR A 259 -17.86 1.04 -4.14
CA TYR A 259 -17.36 0.53 -5.42
C TYR A 259 -18.28 -0.54 -6.00
N ASP A 260 -18.41 -0.56 -7.32
CA ASP A 260 -19.14 -1.59 -8.05
C ASP A 260 -18.33 -2.89 -8.12
N ILE A 261 -18.44 -3.73 -7.09
CA ILE A 261 -17.81 -5.05 -7.04
C ILE A 261 -18.39 -6.04 -8.08
N SER A 262 -19.48 -5.69 -8.77
CA SER A 262 -20.05 -6.54 -9.80
C SER A 262 -19.34 -6.40 -11.15
N ASN A 263 -18.47 -5.38 -11.30
CA ASN A 263 -17.76 -5.12 -12.53
C ASN A 263 -16.79 -6.25 -12.91
N THR A 264 -16.54 -6.39 -14.22
CA THR A 264 -15.74 -7.48 -14.75
C THR A 264 -14.30 -7.45 -14.24
N ASP A 265 -13.65 -6.29 -14.21
CA ASP A 265 -12.23 -6.18 -13.86
C ASP A 265 -11.99 -6.62 -12.41
N PHE A 266 -12.89 -6.26 -11.49
CA PHE A 266 -12.85 -6.73 -10.11
C PHE A 266 -13.02 -8.25 -10.01
N LYS A 267 -14.00 -8.82 -10.72
CA LYS A 267 -14.30 -10.27 -10.67
C LYS A 267 -13.19 -11.15 -11.22
N ILE A 268 -12.42 -10.66 -12.20
CA ILE A 268 -11.37 -11.44 -12.86
C ILE A 268 -9.97 -11.12 -12.34
N ARG A 269 -9.84 -10.28 -11.31
CA ARG A 269 -8.53 -9.91 -10.75
C ARG A 269 -7.79 -11.15 -10.27
N GLN A 270 -6.49 -11.15 -10.51
CA GLN A 270 -5.57 -12.24 -10.20
C GLN A 270 -4.27 -11.63 -9.69
N PRO A 271 -3.41 -12.39 -8.99
CA PRO A 271 -2.12 -11.86 -8.53
C PRO A 271 -1.19 -11.41 -9.64
N THR A 272 -1.32 -12.00 -10.83
CA THR A 272 -0.59 -11.65 -12.05
C THR A 272 -1.55 -11.44 -13.21
N ALA A 273 -1.13 -10.63 -14.18
CA ALA A 273 -1.90 -10.29 -15.37
C ALA A 273 -2.25 -11.55 -16.18
N SER A 274 -3.53 -11.93 -16.15
CA SER A 274 -4.06 -13.04 -16.96
C SER A 274 -4.19 -12.67 -18.44
N SER A 275 -4.36 -13.66 -19.33
CA SER A 275 -4.63 -13.41 -20.75
C SER A 275 -5.88 -12.55 -20.98
N ARG A 276 -6.94 -12.75 -20.16
CA ARG A 276 -8.17 -11.93 -20.22
C ARG A 276 -7.89 -10.47 -19.85
N TYR A 277 -7.04 -10.24 -18.84
CA TYR A 277 -6.61 -8.91 -18.44
C TYR A 277 -5.84 -8.21 -19.57
N LEU A 278 -4.85 -8.90 -20.16
CA LEU A 278 -4.02 -8.36 -21.24
C LEU A 278 -4.83 -8.07 -22.51
N TYR A 279 -5.85 -8.88 -22.81
CA TYR A 279 -6.72 -8.68 -23.96
C TYR A 279 -7.57 -7.40 -23.87
N ARG A 280 -7.99 -7.00 -22.66
CA ARG A 280 -8.82 -5.80 -22.43
C ARG A 280 -8.02 -4.51 -22.42
N LYS A 281 -6.73 -4.59 -22.08
CA LYS A 281 -5.84 -3.44 -21.92
C LYS A 281 -5.85 -2.46 -23.12
N PRO A 282 -5.78 -2.89 -24.39
CA PRO A 282 -5.83 -1.95 -25.53
C PRO A 282 -7.11 -1.11 -25.59
N TRP A 283 -8.27 -1.73 -25.28
CA TRP A 283 -9.56 -1.05 -25.25
C TRP A 283 -9.67 -0.07 -24.09
N ASN A 284 -9.24 -0.48 -22.90
CA ASN A 284 -9.15 0.39 -21.73
C ASN A 284 -8.25 1.60 -22.00
N ARG A 285 -7.09 1.39 -22.62
CA ARG A 285 -6.16 2.44 -23.02
C ARG A 285 -6.76 3.39 -24.06
N PHE A 286 -7.50 2.87 -25.03
CA PHE A 286 -8.19 3.69 -26.02
C PHE A 286 -9.24 4.59 -25.36
N LEU A 287 -10.11 4.02 -24.52
CA LEU A 287 -11.13 4.77 -23.77
C LEU A 287 -10.52 5.85 -22.89
N TRP A 288 -9.47 5.52 -22.14
CA TRP A 288 -8.75 6.49 -21.31
C TRP A 288 -8.18 7.64 -22.13
N LYS A 289 -7.48 7.34 -23.24
CA LYS A 289 -6.93 8.37 -24.13
C LYS A 289 -8.00 9.28 -24.72
N LEU A 290 -9.16 8.71 -25.09
CA LEU A 290 -10.29 9.46 -25.62
C LEU A 290 -10.87 10.41 -24.57
N VAL A 291 -11.18 9.92 -23.37
CA VAL A 291 -11.71 10.75 -22.26
C VAL A 291 -10.72 11.85 -21.89
N ARG A 292 -9.43 11.52 -21.78
CA ARG A 292 -8.37 12.50 -21.50
C ARG A 292 -8.30 13.60 -22.56
N LYS A 293 -8.48 13.25 -23.84
CA LYS A 293 -8.49 14.21 -24.95
C LYS A 293 -9.71 15.14 -24.89
N LEU A 294 -10.88 14.59 -24.56
CA LEU A 294 -12.15 15.34 -24.57
C LEU A 294 -12.34 16.23 -23.33
N THR A 295 -11.97 15.74 -22.15
CA THR A 295 -12.29 16.40 -20.87
C THR A 295 -11.11 17.15 -20.26
N GLY A 296 -9.88 16.80 -20.66
CA GLY A 296 -8.67 17.27 -19.99
C GLY A 296 -8.44 16.65 -18.60
N GLU A 297 -9.35 15.79 -18.10
CA GLU A 297 -9.14 15.03 -16.86
C GLU A 297 -8.04 13.99 -17.04
N TYR A 298 -7.43 13.56 -15.93
CA TYR A 298 -6.34 12.56 -15.92
C TYR A 298 -5.09 12.98 -16.73
N LYS A 299 -4.92 14.29 -16.97
CA LYS A 299 -3.64 14.92 -17.28
C LYS A 299 -2.77 14.94 -16.01
N TYR A 300 -1.46 14.81 -16.22
CA TYR A 300 -0.43 14.55 -15.21
C TYR A 300 -0.62 15.30 -13.89
#